data_AF-A0A0D6LQH5-F1
#
_entry.id   AF-A0A0D6LQH5-F1
#
_cell.length_a   1.000
_cell.length_b   1.000
_cell.length_c   1.000
_cell.angle_alpha   90.00
_cell.angle_beta   90.00
_cell.angle_gamma   90.00
#
_symmetry.space_group_name_H-M   'P 1'
#
loop_
_entity.id
_entity.type
_entity.pdbx_description
1 polymer ?
#
loop_
_entity_poly.entity_id
_entity_poly.type
_entity_poly.pdbx_seq_one_letter_code
_entity_poly.pdbx_strand_id
1 'polypeptide(L)'
;MLVLCQDEVFLDVDPAKSPLRFPSADRIRRFGDDPTSAQYHKRVAAHRKLIVEKLVLLAHSFIKGICDAISCFPLGLIWLVQQLNTALIEVKRLTVDEAALICTDLIVTNLLCPAIINPENIGIISDTPISHIARFNLMQIGQIIQQSPNLGGWVYRIYFNKFNVEEESTRELLPKGVPEYLRFSVIDRSE
;
A
#
# COMPACT_ATOMS: atom_id res chain seq x y z
N MET A 1 4.08 -3.37 -12.96
CA MET A 1 5.36 -4.11 -13.06
C MET A 1 6.60 -3.33 -12.61
N LEU A 2 6.58 -2.00 -12.42
CA LEU A 2 7.78 -1.22 -12.07
C LEU A 2 8.56 -1.77 -10.85
N VAL A 3 7.85 -2.28 -9.83
CA VAL A 3 8.47 -2.86 -8.61
C VAL A 3 9.27 -4.12 -8.90
N LEU A 4 8.82 -4.95 -9.85
CA LEU A 4 9.50 -6.19 -10.22
C LEU A 4 10.78 -5.91 -11.01
N CYS A 5 10.84 -4.79 -11.72
CA CYS A 5 12.02 -4.36 -12.49
C CYS A 5 12.99 -3.50 -11.68
N GLN A 6 12.59 -2.99 -10.50
CA GLN A 6 13.39 -2.09 -9.66
C GLN A 6 13.74 -2.76 -8.33
N ASP A 7 14.33 -3.95 -8.39
CA ASP A 7 14.59 -4.83 -7.25
C ASP A 7 16.03 -4.78 -6.72
N GLU A 8 16.78 -3.74 -7.06
CA GLU A 8 18.16 -3.54 -6.56
C GLU A 8 18.22 -3.11 -5.08
N VAL A 9 17.13 -2.52 -4.55
CA VAL A 9 17.11 -1.90 -3.22
C VAL A 9 15.84 -2.27 -2.47
N PHE A 10 16.02 -2.65 -1.20
CA PHE A 10 14.92 -2.87 -0.26
C PHE A 10 14.24 -1.55 0.11
N LEU A 11 12.91 -1.51 0.05
CA LEU A 11 12.08 -0.40 0.51
C LEU A 11 11.82 -0.51 2.03
N ASP A 12 12.89 -0.73 2.78
CA ASP A 12 12.86 -0.90 4.24
C ASP A 12 12.96 0.48 4.91
N VAL A 13 11.91 0.87 5.63
CA VAL A 13 11.78 2.19 6.28
C VAL A 13 12.31 2.20 7.71
N ASP A 14 12.68 1.03 8.25
CA ASP A 14 13.24 0.87 9.58
C ASP A 14 14.70 1.36 9.59
N PRO A 15 15.02 2.44 10.33
CA PRO A 15 16.36 3.04 10.32
C PRO A 15 17.43 2.11 10.92
N ALA A 16 17.05 1.15 11.77
CA ALA A 16 17.98 0.19 12.35
C ALA A 16 18.26 -0.98 11.39
N LYS A 17 17.28 -1.37 10.57
CA LYS A 17 17.40 -2.52 9.65
C LYS A 17 17.85 -2.15 8.25
N SER A 18 17.49 -0.96 7.76
CA SER A 18 17.79 -0.50 6.41
C SER A 18 19.30 -0.54 6.09
N PRO A 19 20.23 -0.07 6.97
CA PRO A 19 21.67 -0.18 6.72
C PRO A 19 22.17 -1.64 6.69
N LEU A 20 21.51 -2.56 7.40
CA LEU A 20 21.87 -3.97 7.45
C LEU A 20 21.52 -4.73 6.17
N ARG A 21 20.72 -4.14 5.28
CA ARG A 21 20.40 -4.69 3.96
C ARG A 21 21.56 -4.58 2.96
N PHE A 22 22.59 -3.78 3.28
CA PHE A 22 23.77 -3.60 2.44
C PHE A 22 24.94 -4.48 2.94
N PRO A 23 25.76 -5.01 2.02
CA PRO A 23 27.05 -5.58 2.38
C PRO A 23 27.90 -4.59 3.18
N SER A 24 28.79 -5.10 4.04
CA SER A 24 29.60 -4.27 4.94
C SER A 24 30.37 -3.15 4.22
N ALA A 25 30.98 -3.46 3.08
CA ALA A 25 31.72 -2.49 2.27
C ALA A 25 30.83 -1.36 1.72
N ASP A 26 29.65 -1.70 1.20
CA ASP A 26 28.69 -0.71 0.68
C ASP A 26 28.07 0.13 1.79
N ARG A 27 27.82 -0.48 2.94
CA ARG A 27 27.32 0.23 4.13
C ARG A 27 28.31 1.31 4.57
N ILE A 28 29.59 0.97 4.68
CA ILE A 28 30.66 1.93 5.03
C ILE A 28 30.75 3.03 3.98
N ARG A 29 30.74 2.68 2.69
CA ARG A 29 30.78 3.65 1.59
C ARG A 29 29.59 4.62 1.62
N ARG A 30 28.39 4.12 1.89
CA ARG A 30 27.14 4.91 1.87
C ARG A 30 26.95 5.75 3.12
N PHE A 31 27.19 5.18 4.30
CA PHE A 31 26.81 5.79 5.57
C PHE A 31 28.01 6.24 6.41
N GLY A 32 29.17 5.63 6.25
CA GLY A 32 30.36 5.85 7.08
C GLY A 32 30.72 4.60 7.89
N ASP A 33 31.93 4.60 8.43
CA ASP A 33 32.51 3.54 9.26
C ASP A 33 32.10 3.64 10.74
N ASP A 34 31.90 4.85 11.26
CA ASP A 34 31.42 5.08 12.63
C ASP A 34 29.89 5.21 12.72
N PRO A 35 29.17 4.19 13.23
CA PRO A 35 27.72 4.21 13.36
C PRO A 35 27.22 5.18 14.45
N THR A 36 28.07 5.63 15.36
CA THR A 36 27.70 6.58 16.44
C THR A 36 27.80 8.03 16.00
N SER A 37 28.46 8.28 14.86
CA SER A 37 28.70 9.63 14.37
C SER A 37 27.42 10.33 13.93
N ALA A 38 27.33 11.64 14.19
CA ALA A 38 26.23 12.47 13.72
C ALA A 38 26.10 12.45 12.17
N GLN A 39 27.21 12.32 11.45
CA GLN A 39 27.23 12.25 9.99
C GLN A 39 26.64 10.94 9.47
N TYR A 40 26.91 9.81 10.14
CA TYR A 40 26.29 8.53 9.82
C TYR A 40 24.77 8.60 9.97
N HIS A 41 24.29 9.09 11.12
CA HIS A 41 22.85 9.27 11.36
C HIS A 41 22.20 10.19 10.31
N LYS A 42 22.86 11.28 9.92
CA LYS A 42 22.38 12.18 8.86
C LYS A 42 22.25 11.48 7.50
N ARG A 43 23.23 10.64 7.13
CA ARG A 43 23.21 9.88 5.87
C ARG A 43 22.14 8.78 5.88
N VAL A 44 21.98 8.07 7.00
CA VAL A 44 20.91 7.07 7.18
C VAL A 44 19.54 7.74 7.08
N ALA A 45 19.35 8.90 7.72
CA ALA A 45 18.10 9.65 7.63
C ALA A 45 17.79 10.12 6.19
N ALA A 46 18.80 10.61 5.46
CA ALA A 46 18.66 10.99 4.06
C ALA A 46 18.29 9.80 3.17
N HIS A 47 18.95 8.65 3.37
CA HIS A 47 18.60 7.42 2.65
C HIS A 47 17.18 6.97 2.95
N ARG A 48 16.78 6.94 4.23
CA ARG A 48 15.41 6.61 4.64
C ARG A 48 14.39 7.51 3.96
N LYS A 49 14.65 8.82 3.88
CA LYS A 49 13.76 9.76 3.20
C LYS A 49 13.55 9.37 1.73
N LEU A 50 14.62 9.05 1.00
CA LEU A 50 14.53 8.59 -0.39
C LEU A 50 13.75 7.28 -0.54
N ILE A 51 13.96 6.34 0.37
CA ILE A 51 13.23 5.06 0.39
C ILE A 51 11.73 5.28 0.62
N VAL A 52 11.37 6.12 1.61
CA VAL A 52 9.98 6.47 1.90
C VAL A 52 9.33 7.15 0.69
N GLU A 53 10.00 8.12 0.07
CA GLU A 53 9.48 8.79 -1.14
C GLU A 53 9.22 7.80 -2.27
N LYS A 54 10.17 6.89 -2.54
CA LYS A 54 10.00 5.84 -3.57
C LYS A 54 8.85 4.89 -3.24
N LEU A 55 8.74 4.45 -1.98
CA LEU A 55 7.68 3.57 -1.53
C LEU A 55 6.29 4.21 -1.65
N VAL A 56 6.16 5.50 -1.29
CA VAL A 56 4.91 6.27 -1.45
C VAL A 56 4.53 6.39 -2.93
N LEU A 57 5.47 6.72 -3.82
CA LEU A 57 5.19 6.83 -5.26
C LEU A 57 4.71 5.50 -5.85
N LEU A 58 5.35 4.40 -5.47
CA LEU A 58 4.97 3.06 -5.90
C LEU A 58 3.59 2.67 -5.37
N ALA A 59 3.34 2.83 -4.07
CA ALA A 59 2.03 2.55 -3.46
C ALA A 59 0.92 3.38 -4.10
N HIS A 60 1.16 4.67 -4.35
CA HIS A 60 0.19 5.53 -5.03
C HIS A 60 -0.10 5.04 -6.45
N SER A 61 0.94 4.59 -7.19
CA SER A 61 0.76 4.01 -8.52
C SER A 61 -0.08 2.73 -8.51
N PHE A 62 0.07 1.88 -7.49
CA PHE A 62 -0.78 0.70 -7.29
C PHE A 62 -2.23 1.09 -7.00
N ILE A 63 -2.45 2.00 -6.06
CA ILE A 63 -3.80 2.49 -5.72
C ILE A 63 -4.47 3.08 -6.96
N LYS A 64 -3.76 3.94 -7.70
CA LYS A 64 -4.27 4.51 -8.95
C LYS A 64 -4.62 3.43 -9.96
N GLY A 65 -3.76 2.43 -10.18
CA GLY A 65 -4.02 1.33 -11.09
C GLY A 65 -5.24 0.50 -10.70
N ILE A 66 -5.41 0.19 -9.41
CA ILE A 66 -6.62 -0.45 -8.88
C ILE A 66 -7.84 0.44 -9.16
N CYS A 67 -7.73 1.74 -8.88
CA CYS A 67 -8.81 2.69 -9.10
C CYS A 67 -9.25 2.80 -10.55
N ASP A 68 -8.31 2.87 -11.48
CA ASP A 68 -8.57 2.97 -12.91
C ASP A 68 -9.24 1.69 -13.45
N ALA A 69 -8.99 0.53 -12.81
CA ALA A 69 -9.55 -0.77 -13.18
C ALA A 69 -10.90 -1.11 -12.51
N ILE A 70 -11.49 -0.18 -11.75
CA ILE A 70 -12.71 -0.42 -10.95
C ILE A 70 -13.89 -0.95 -11.78
N SER A 71 -14.03 -0.51 -13.03
CA SER A 71 -15.10 -0.94 -13.93
C SER A 71 -15.02 -2.43 -14.26
N CYS A 72 -13.83 -3.02 -14.19
CA CYS A 72 -13.56 -4.43 -14.48
C CYS A 72 -13.87 -5.35 -13.29
N PHE A 73 -14.32 -4.82 -12.15
CA PHE A 73 -14.58 -5.64 -10.98
C PHE A 73 -15.74 -6.64 -11.27
N PRO A 74 -15.55 -7.95 -11.00
CA PRO A 74 -16.52 -8.98 -11.41
C PRO A 74 -17.91 -8.78 -10.82
N LEU A 75 -18.96 -8.82 -11.66
CA LEU A 75 -20.34 -8.58 -11.24
C LEU A 75 -20.81 -9.52 -10.11
N GLY A 76 -20.42 -10.80 -10.16
CA GLY A 76 -20.76 -11.75 -9.10
C GLY A 76 -20.18 -11.38 -7.73
N LEU A 77 -18.95 -10.86 -7.71
CA LEU A 77 -18.35 -10.36 -6.47
C LEU A 77 -19.00 -9.07 -5.99
N ILE A 78 -19.36 -8.16 -6.90
CA ILE A 78 -20.12 -6.94 -6.54
C ILE A 78 -21.42 -7.33 -5.84
N TRP A 79 -22.19 -8.24 -6.44
CA TRP A 79 -23.46 -8.69 -5.88
C TRP A 79 -23.27 -9.33 -4.51
N LEU A 80 -22.29 -10.22 -4.36
CA LEU A 80 -22.03 -10.89 -3.09
C LEU A 80 -21.69 -9.90 -1.97
N VAL A 81 -20.84 -8.91 -2.26
CA VAL A 81 -20.49 -7.93 -1.23
C VAL A 81 -21.64 -6.95 -0.98
N GLN A 82 -22.49 -6.66 -1.97
CA GLN A 82 -23.75 -5.92 -1.74
C GLN A 82 -24.67 -6.66 -0.78
N GLN A 83 -24.86 -7.97 -0.96
CA GLN A 83 -25.67 -8.78 -0.04
C GLN A 83 -25.07 -8.81 1.37
N LEU A 84 -23.75 -8.93 1.47
CA LEU A 84 -23.06 -8.84 2.76
C LEU A 84 -23.31 -7.48 3.43
N ASN A 85 -23.14 -6.39 2.69
CA ASN A 85 -23.35 -5.03 3.20
C ASN A 85 -24.79 -4.83 3.68
N THR A 86 -25.79 -5.25 2.90
CA THR A 86 -27.20 -5.22 3.30
C THR A 86 -27.44 -6.03 4.56
N ALA A 87 -26.89 -7.25 4.66
CA ALA A 87 -27.03 -8.07 5.86
C ALA A 87 -26.36 -7.43 7.10
N LEU A 88 -25.20 -6.79 6.94
CA LEU A 88 -24.53 -6.09 8.03
C LEU A 88 -25.36 -4.90 8.55
N ILE A 89 -26.00 -4.15 7.65
CA ILE A 89 -26.82 -2.99 8.02
C ILE A 89 -28.18 -3.44 8.59
N GLU A 90 -28.91 -4.29 7.87
CA GLU A 90 -30.30 -4.61 8.21
C GLU A 90 -30.42 -5.64 9.34
N VAL A 91 -29.55 -6.66 9.33
CA VAL A 91 -29.59 -7.76 10.30
C VAL A 91 -28.68 -7.48 11.48
N LYS A 92 -27.43 -7.06 11.24
CA LYS A 92 -26.46 -6.77 12.31
C LYS A 92 -26.56 -5.36 12.86
N ARG A 93 -27.39 -4.49 12.27
CA ARG A 93 -27.65 -3.11 12.73
C ARG A 93 -26.37 -2.26 12.84
N LEU A 94 -25.38 -2.56 12.00
CA LEU A 94 -24.17 -1.73 11.90
C LEU A 94 -24.48 -0.43 11.16
N THR A 95 -23.67 0.59 11.44
CA THR A 95 -23.71 1.82 10.64
C THR A 95 -23.23 1.55 9.21
N VAL A 96 -23.62 2.43 8.28
CA VAL A 96 -23.20 2.34 6.88
C VAL A 96 -21.66 2.37 6.77
N ASP A 97 -21.00 3.19 7.58
CA ASP A 97 -19.55 3.34 7.58
C ASP A 97 -18.85 2.07 8.10
N GLU A 98 -19.34 1.48 9.20
CA GLU A 98 -18.79 0.23 9.73
C GLU A 98 -18.97 -0.93 8.74
N ALA A 99 -20.14 -1.05 8.11
CA ALA A 99 -20.39 -2.08 7.12
C ALA A 99 -19.51 -1.92 5.87
N ALA A 100 -19.31 -0.67 5.41
CA ALA A 100 -18.41 -0.35 4.30
C ALA A 100 -16.94 -0.67 4.64
N LEU A 101 -16.49 -0.37 5.87
CA LEU A 101 -15.15 -0.72 6.32
C LEU A 101 -14.92 -2.23 6.34
N ILE A 102 -15.88 -3.02 6.84
CA ILE A 102 -15.79 -4.49 6.83
C ILE A 102 -15.73 -5.03 5.40
N CYS A 103 -16.60 -4.53 4.51
CA CYS A 103 -16.59 -4.93 3.11
C CYS A 103 -15.28 -4.54 2.40
N THR A 104 -14.71 -3.39 2.76
CA THR A 104 -13.40 -2.95 2.26
C THR A 104 -12.30 -3.88 2.71
N ASP A 105 -12.21 -4.12 4.01
CA ASP A 105 -11.20 -5.01 4.56
C ASP A 105 -11.28 -6.40 3.93
N LEU A 106 -12.49 -6.93 3.72
CA LEU A 106 -12.69 -8.21 3.05
C LEU A 106 -12.04 -8.23 1.66
N ILE A 107 -12.33 -7.24 0.80
CA ILE A 107 -11.79 -7.18 -0.57
C ILE A 107 -10.27 -6.95 -0.54
N VAL A 108 -9.80 -6.02 0.28
CA VAL A 108 -8.39 -5.64 0.32
C VAL A 108 -7.55 -6.78 0.88
N THR A 109 -7.93 -7.30 2.04
CA THR A 109 -7.17 -8.33 2.77
C THR A 109 -7.22 -9.68 2.08
N ASN A 110 -8.36 -10.07 1.47
CA ASN A 110 -8.52 -11.43 0.91
C ASN A 110 -8.34 -11.50 -0.60
N LEU A 111 -8.46 -10.39 -1.34
CA LEU A 111 -8.32 -10.40 -2.81
C LEU A 111 -7.10 -9.60 -3.26
N LEU A 112 -7.02 -8.31 -2.90
CA LEU A 112 -6.00 -7.42 -3.46
C LEU A 112 -4.61 -7.67 -2.87
N CYS A 113 -4.47 -7.72 -1.54
CA CYS A 113 -3.17 -7.89 -0.90
C CYS A 113 -2.49 -9.22 -1.27
N PRO A 114 -3.18 -10.38 -1.28
CA PRO A 114 -2.58 -11.64 -1.74
C PRO A 114 -2.08 -11.55 -3.18
N ALA A 115 -2.87 -10.94 -4.07
CA ALA A 115 -2.54 -10.70 -5.47
C ALA A 115 -1.34 -9.76 -5.66
N ILE A 116 -1.16 -8.77 -4.78
CA ILE A 116 -0.03 -7.83 -4.85
C ILE A 116 1.24 -8.49 -4.32
N ILE A 117 1.15 -9.24 -3.21
CA ILE A 117 2.32 -9.79 -2.52
C ILE A 117 2.86 -11.02 -3.24
N ASN A 118 1.98 -11.89 -3.75
CA ASN A 118 2.35 -13.13 -4.45
C ASN A 118 1.61 -13.23 -5.80
N PRO A 119 1.87 -12.33 -6.76
CA PRO A 119 1.16 -12.30 -8.03
C PRO A 119 1.35 -13.57 -8.87
N GLU A 120 2.45 -14.30 -8.67
CA GLU A 120 2.74 -15.59 -9.31
C GLU A 120 1.80 -16.71 -8.83
N ASN A 121 1.44 -16.72 -7.54
CA ASN A 121 0.59 -17.77 -6.96
C ASN A 121 -0.87 -17.66 -7.46
N ILE A 122 -1.26 -16.49 -7.96
CA ILE A 122 -2.61 -16.19 -8.45
C ILE A 122 -2.61 -16.05 -9.98
N GLY A 123 -1.46 -16.24 -10.64
CA GLY A 123 -1.33 -16.23 -12.10
C GLY A 123 -1.42 -14.84 -12.74
N ILE A 124 -1.21 -13.76 -11.98
CA ILE A 124 -1.13 -12.37 -12.49
C ILE A 124 0.13 -12.18 -13.32
N ILE A 125 1.22 -12.78 -12.87
CA ILE A 125 2.45 -12.93 -13.65
C ILE A 125 2.62 -14.42 -13.95
N SER A 126 3.18 -14.71 -15.13
CA SER A 126 3.55 -16.06 -15.53
C SER A 126 4.77 -16.56 -14.71
N ASP A 127 5.51 -17.54 -15.22
CA ASP A 127 6.66 -18.18 -14.56
C ASP A 127 7.89 -17.27 -14.33
N THR A 128 7.72 -15.94 -14.30
CA THR A 128 8.80 -15.00 -13.99
C THR A 128 9.12 -15.08 -12.50
N PRO A 129 10.33 -15.53 -12.12
CA PRO A 129 10.70 -15.63 -10.71
C PRO A 129 10.79 -14.23 -10.09
N ILE A 130 10.06 -14.01 -9.00
CA ILE A 130 10.15 -12.77 -8.22
C ILE A 130 11.32 -12.88 -7.25
N SER A 131 12.26 -11.95 -7.36
CA SER A 131 13.40 -11.86 -6.44
C SER A 131 12.95 -11.62 -5.00
N HIS A 132 13.80 -11.99 -4.05
CA HIS A 132 13.53 -11.74 -2.63
C HIS A 132 13.34 -10.25 -2.32
N ILE A 133 14.07 -9.35 -3.00
CA ILE A 133 13.95 -7.90 -2.81
C ILE A 133 12.61 -7.40 -3.35
N ALA A 134 12.24 -7.80 -4.56
CA ALA A 134 10.95 -7.45 -5.15
C ALA A 134 9.77 -7.89 -4.26
N ARG A 135 9.82 -9.12 -3.73
CA ARG A 135 8.78 -9.64 -2.82
C ARG A 135 8.70 -8.86 -1.52
N PHE A 136 9.84 -8.55 -0.90
CA PHE A 136 9.85 -7.67 0.27
C PHE A 136 9.21 -6.31 -0.05
N ASN A 137 9.56 -5.71 -1.19
CA ASN A 137 9.00 -4.43 -1.61
C ASN A 137 7.49 -4.49 -1.84
N LEU A 138 6.99 -5.58 -2.44
CA LEU A 138 5.55 -5.82 -2.61
C LEU A 138 4.83 -6.00 -1.27
N MET A 139 5.45 -6.67 -0.29
CA MET A 139 4.91 -6.77 1.08
C MET A 139 4.74 -5.39 1.71
N GLN A 140 5.74 -4.51 1.59
CA GLN A 140 5.67 -3.13 2.11
C GLN A 140 4.53 -2.35 1.44
N ILE A 141 4.36 -2.50 0.12
CA ILE A 141 3.27 -1.86 -0.62
C ILE A 141 1.91 -2.40 -0.18
N GLY A 142 1.78 -3.73 -0.02
CA GLY A 142 0.56 -4.38 0.46
C GLY A 142 0.13 -3.86 1.83
N GLN A 143 1.08 -3.70 2.76
CA GLN A 143 0.82 -3.12 4.08
C GLN A 143 0.30 -1.69 3.99
N ILE A 144 0.87 -0.85 3.13
CA ILE A 144 0.40 0.53 2.92
C ILE A 144 -1.01 0.55 2.36
N ILE A 145 -1.29 -0.31 1.38
CA ILE A 145 -2.61 -0.40 0.75
C ILE A 145 -3.66 -0.83 1.76
N GLN A 146 -3.35 -1.82 2.61
CA GLN A 146 -4.25 -2.29 3.65
C GLN A 146 -4.58 -1.20 4.69
N GLN A 147 -3.63 -0.31 4.97
CA GLN A 147 -3.82 0.81 5.89
C GLN A 147 -4.34 2.09 5.20
N SER A 148 -4.57 2.08 3.89
CA SER A 148 -4.92 3.29 3.15
C SER A 148 -6.42 3.63 3.30
N PRO A 149 -6.79 4.78 3.90
CA PRO A 149 -8.19 5.18 4.04
C PRO A 149 -8.90 5.39 2.70
N ASN A 150 -8.14 5.72 1.65
CA ASN A 150 -8.66 5.98 0.31
C ASN A 150 -9.34 4.74 -0.32
N LEU A 151 -9.01 3.52 0.12
CA LEU A 151 -9.72 2.32 -0.34
C LEU A 151 -11.13 2.18 0.27
N GLY A 152 -11.41 2.76 1.44
CA GLY A 152 -12.77 2.80 2.00
C GLY A 152 -13.72 3.62 1.12
N GLY A 153 -13.26 4.78 0.62
CA GLY A 153 -13.99 5.56 -0.39
C GLY A 153 -14.06 4.86 -1.76
N TRP A 154 -13.10 3.99 -2.07
CA TRP A 154 -13.08 3.20 -3.32
C TRP A 154 -14.18 2.15 -3.34
N VAL A 155 -14.36 1.44 -2.23
CA VAL A 155 -15.44 0.49 -2.00
C VAL A 155 -16.77 1.22 -2.14
N TYR A 156 -16.96 2.33 -1.45
CA TYR A 156 -18.17 3.15 -1.61
C TYR A 156 -18.49 3.48 -3.08
N ARG A 157 -17.49 3.85 -3.90
CA ARG A 157 -17.67 4.06 -5.34
C ARG A 157 -18.08 2.80 -6.11
N ILE A 158 -17.59 1.60 -5.75
CA ILE A 158 -18.06 0.33 -6.34
C ILE A 158 -19.54 0.10 -6.03
N TYR A 159 -19.99 0.34 -4.80
CA TYR A 159 -21.39 0.07 -4.39
C TYR A 159 -22.38 1.10 -4.93
N PHE A 160 -22.00 2.39 -4.95
CA PHE A 160 -22.93 3.48 -5.26
C PHE A 160 -22.82 4.04 -6.69
N ASN A 161 -21.64 4.08 -7.33
CA ASN A 161 -21.50 4.62 -8.70
C ASN A 161 -21.89 3.66 -9.82
N LYS A 162 -22.24 2.39 -9.52
CA LYS A 162 -22.83 1.50 -10.54
C LYS A 162 -24.35 1.65 -10.68
N PHE A 163 -25.01 2.48 -9.86
CA PHE A 163 -26.47 2.65 -9.88
C PHE A 163 -26.99 4.09 -9.96
N ASN A 164 -26.15 5.12 -9.87
CA ASN A 164 -26.56 6.49 -10.17
C ASN A 164 -25.60 7.13 -11.19
N VAL A 165 -26.15 7.39 -12.38
CA VAL A 165 -25.66 8.41 -13.31
C VAL A 165 -26.02 9.78 -12.70
N GLU A 166 -25.15 10.78 -12.90
CA GLU A 166 -25.18 12.16 -12.34
C GLU A 166 -24.63 12.24 -10.89
N GLU A 167 -23.63 13.03 -10.53
CA GLU A 167 -23.20 14.35 -10.99
C GLU A 167 -21.73 14.63 -10.59
N GLU A 168 -21.15 15.59 -11.30
CA GLU A 168 -19.81 16.15 -11.21
C GLU A 168 -19.59 16.97 -9.91
N SER A 169 -18.51 16.69 -9.17
CA SER A 169 -17.68 17.68 -8.43
C SER A 169 -16.76 16.97 -7.43
N THR A 170 -15.55 16.64 -7.87
CA THR A 170 -14.35 16.60 -6.99
C THR A 170 -13.14 16.89 -7.87
N ARG A 171 -13.11 18.09 -8.45
CA ARG A 171 -11.85 18.70 -8.87
C ARG A 171 -11.13 19.19 -7.63
N GLU A 172 -9.87 18.80 -7.54
CA GLU A 172 -8.83 19.26 -6.62
C GLU A 172 -8.91 18.78 -5.18
N LEU A 173 -8.09 17.76 -4.87
CA LEU A 173 -7.14 17.76 -3.75
C LEU A 173 -6.14 16.61 -3.96
N LEU A 174 -5.23 16.77 -4.92
CA LEU A 174 -3.85 16.28 -4.73
C LEU A 174 -3.10 17.45 -4.07
N PRO A 175 -2.81 17.42 -2.76
CA PRO A 175 -1.97 18.44 -2.16
C PRO A 175 -0.51 18.18 -2.52
N LYS A 176 0.19 19.25 -2.90
CA LYS A 176 1.65 19.34 -2.84
C LYS A 176 2.09 19.09 -1.39
N GLY A 177 3.06 18.19 -1.21
CA GLY A 177 3.56 17.82 0.11
C GLY A 177 2.82 16.60 0.67
N VAL A 178 3.59 15.57 1.03
CA VAL A 178 3.16 14.27 1.52
C VAL A 178 2.00 14.41 2.54
N PRO A 179 0.86 13.71 2.35
CA PRO A 179 -0.28 13.75 3.26
C PRO A 179 0.09 13.37 4.70
N GLU A 180 -0.49 14.07 5.68
CA GLU A 180 -0.18 13.95 7.10
C GLU A 180 -0.46 12.54 7.67
N TYR A 181 -1.37 11.78 7.05
CA TYR A 181 -1.65 10.37 7.39
C TYR A 181 -0.56 9.37 6.93
N LEU A 182 0.43 9.82 6.14
CA LEU A 182 1.65 9.06 5.82
C LEU A 182 2.80 9.35 6.80
N ARG A 183 2.58 10.18 7.84
CA ARG A 183 3.43 10.13 9.04
C ARG A 183 3.14 8.82 9.75
N PHE A 184 3.81 7.75 9.33
CA PHE A 184 3.96 6.58 10.17
C PHE A 184 4.56 7.06 11.49
N SER A 185 3.75 7.09 12.54
CA SER A 185 4.25 7.07 13.91
C SER A 185 5.09 5.81 13.98
N VAL A 186 6.41 5.98 13.89
CA VAL A 186 7.32 4.97 14.40
C VAL A 186 6.88 4.80 15.83
N ILE A 187 6.25 3.67 16.14
CA ILE A 187 6.00 3.27 17.51
C ILE A 187 7.38 3.26 18.14
N ASP A 188 7.66 4.28 18.94
CA ASP A 188 8.83 4.35 19.77
C ASP A 188 8.63 3.26 20.82
N ARG A 189 9.16 2.06 20.54
CA ARG A 189 9.36 1.05 21.59
C ARG A 189 10.72 1.32 22.21
N SER A 190 10.77 2.36 23.02
CA SER A 190 11.76 2.51 24.08
C SER A 190 10.99 2.68 25.39
N GLU A 191 11.06 1.62 26.20
CA GLU A 191 10.85 1.54 27.65
C GLU A 191 9.68 2.30 28.31
#